data_AF-A0A2A2JJH0-F1
#
_entry.id   AF-A0A2A2JJH0-F1
#
_cell.length_a   1.000
_cell.length_b   1.000
_cell.length_c   1.000
_cell.angle_alpha   90.00
_cell.angle_beta   90.00
_cell.angle_gamma   90.00
#
_symmetry.space_group_name_H-M   'P 1'
#
loop_
_entity.id
_entity.type
_entity.pdbx_description
1 polymer ?
#
loop_
_entity_poly.entity_id
_entity_poly.type
_entity_poly.pdbx_seq_one_letter_code
_entity_poly.pdbx_strand_id
1 'polypeptide(L)'
;MIYWFYPTSILCFLLAFASVTFNNSPDIFINFAVKYQVILSILHSVLLSVSAIVSAFCCYLCANLANDVGKYAYHATPAQFQHASNWYFQRLRISGLIFALESVLSLLVLCVLYLGIQCRYRTFAQVPTKSVPDIIQKTTTFFQ
;
A
#
# COMPACT_ATOMS: atom_id res chain seq x y z
N MET A 1 10.96 6.51 13.93
CA MET A 1 10.15 5.44 13.32
C MET A 1 8.78 5.94 12.87
N ILE A 2 7.95 6.48 13.77
CA ILE A 2 6.61 7.01 13.42
C ILE A 2 6.66 8.12 12.35
N TYR A 3 7.60 9.07 12.46
CA TYR A 3 7.67 10.23 11.55
C TYR A 3 7.92 9.91 10.07
N TRP A 4 8.43 8.73 9.73
CA TRP A 4 8.72 8.35 8.34
C TRP A 4 7.74 7.29 7.81
N PHE A 5 7.30 6.38 8.68
CA PHE A 5 6.35 5.33 8.34
C PHE A 5 4.93 5.88 8.12
N TYR A 6 4.46 6.74 9.02
CA TYR A 6 3.11 7.29 8.95
C TYR A 6 2.84 8.07 7.64
N PRO A 7 3.72 8.99 7.19
CA PRO A 7 3.48 9.68 5.93
C PRO A 7 3.61 8.77 4.70
N THR A 8 4.49 7.77 4.70
CA THR A 8 4.65 6.86 3.55
C THR A 8 3.47 5.89 3.41
N SER A 9 2.99 5.30 4.51
CA SER A 9 1.77 4.47 4.50
C SER A 9 0.52 5.29 4.17
N ILE A 10 0.39 6.52 4.69
CA ILE A 10 -0.70 7.43 4.29
C ILE A 10 -0.63 7.74 2.80
N LEU A 11 0.55 8.03 2.26
CA LEU A 11 0.71 8.34 0.84
C LEU A 11 0.35 7.12 -0.03
N CYS A 12 0.76 5.91 0.36
CA CYS A 12 0.39 4.67 -0.32
C CYS A 12 -1.13 4.42 -0.24
N PHE A 13 -1.75 4.65 0.92
CA PHE A 13 -3.19 4.53 1.10
C PHE A 13 -3.96 5.56 0.26
N LEU A 14 -3.50 6.81 0.20
CA LEU A 14 -4.09 7.86 -0.63
C LEU A 14 -3.94 7.55 -2.12
N LEU A 15 -2.80 7.01 -2.56
CA LEU A 15 -2.58 6.56 -3.94
C LEU A 15 -3.47 5.37 -4.30
N ALA A 16 -3.61 4.39 -3.40
CA ALA A 16 -4.51 3.26 -3.58
C ALA A 16 -5.98 3.70 -3.60
N PHE A 17 -6.38 4.61 -2.71
CA PHE A 17 -7.72 5.19 -2.66
C PHE A 17 -8.03 6.03 -3.89
N ALA A 18 -7.08 6.84 -4.36
CA ALA A 18 -7.19 7.57 -5.62
C ALA A 18 -7.38 6.60 -6.80
N SER A 19 -6.61 5.50 -6.81
CA SER A 19 -6.74 4.43 -7.82
C SER A 19 -8.12 3.76 -7.84
N VAL A 20 -8.79 3.65 -6.69
CA VAL A 20 -10.17 3.11 -6.59
C VAL A 20 -11.22 4.15 -6.98
N THR A 21 -11.00 5.42 -6.65
CA THR A 21 -11.91 6.54 -6.97
C THR A 21 -11.71 7.10 -8.39
N PHE A 22 -10.74 6.58 -9.15
CA PHE A 22 -10.51 6.95 -10.55
C PHE A 22 -11.74 6.79 -11.45
N ASN A 23 -12.65 5.87 -11.13
CA ASN A 23 -13.89 5.67 -11.88
C ASN A 23 -14.88 6.85 -11.79
N ASN A 24 -14.76 7.71 -10.77
CA ASN A 24 -15.58 8.92 -10.59
C ASN A 24 -14.77 10.21 -10.72
N SER A 25 -13.52 10.14 -11.20
CA SER A 25 -12.63 11.28 -11.27
C SER A 25 -12.90 12.15 -12.51
N PRO A 26 -12.69 13.48 -12.44
CA PRO A 26 -12.85 14.37 -13.59
C PRO A 26 -11.96 13.94 -14.77
N ASP A 27 -12.44 14.09 -16.00
CA ASP A 27 -11.74 13.68 -17.23
C ASP A 27 -10.31 14.22 -17.36
N ILE A 28 -10.03 15.38 -16.75
CA ILE A 28 -8.69 15.99 -16.69
C ILE A 28 -7.69 15.06 -15.97
N PHE A 29 -8.09 14.46 -14.85
CA PHE A 29 -7.25 13.54 -14.08
C PHE A 29 -7.06 12.21 -14.80
N ILE A 30 -8.11 11.73 -15.48
CA ILE A 30 -8.05 10.53 -16.31
C ILE A 30 -7.07 10.73 -17.47
N ASN A 31 -7.19 11.85 -18.19
CA ASN A 31 -6.28 12.18 -19.29
C ASN A 31 -4.83 12.37 -18.82
N PHE A 32 -4.62 12.98 -17.65
CA PHE A 32 -3.29 13.09 -17.06
C PHE A 32 -2.71 11.72 -16.71
N ALA A 33 -3.49 10.86 -16.06
CA ALA A 33 -3.05 9.53 -15.65
C ALA A 33 -2.73 8.62 -16.84
N VAL A 34 -3.54 8.67 -17.91
CA VAL A 34 -3.28 7.93 -19.14
C VAL A 34 -2.02 8.46 -19.83
N LYS A 35 -1.83 9.78 -19.90
CA LYS A 35 -0.66 10.40 -20.54
C LYS A 35 0.65 10.07 -19.82
N TYR A 36 0.65 10.04 -18.49
CA TYR A 36 1.85 9.79 -17.67
C TYR A 36 1.84 8.40 -17.01
N GLN A 37 1.07 7.45 -17.55
CA GLN A 37 0.82 6.14 -16.92
C GLN A 37 2.10 5.38 -16.54
N VAL A 38 3.12 5.40 -17.40
CA VAL A 38 4.39 4.69 -17.17
C VAL A 38 5.15 5.32 -16.00
N ILE A 39 5.20 6.65 -15.96
CA ILE A 39 5.88 7.40 -14.90
C ILE A 39 5.18 7.20 -13.56
N LEU A 40 3.85 7.24 -13.55
CA LEU A 40 3.05 6.98 -12.35
C LEU A 40 3.21 5.54 -11.87
N SER A 41 3.27 4.57 -12.78
CA SER A 41 3.50 3.16 -12.43
C SER A 41 4.88 2.95 -11.81
N ILE A 42 5.93 3.52 -12.40
CA ILE A 42 7.30 3.46 -11.87
C ILE A 42 7.35 4.13 -10.50
N LEU A 43 6.80 5.34 -10.36
CA LEU A 43 6.77 6.06 -9.09
C LEU A 43 6.06 5.26 -8.01
N HIS A 44 4.87 4.71 -8.30
CA HIS A 44 4.13 3.88 -7.36
C HIS A 44 4.92 2.60 -6.99
N SER A 45 5.57 1.94 -7.94
CA SER A 45 6.40 0.76 -7.67
C SER A 45 7.60 1.06 -6.75
N VAL A 46 8.26 2.20 -6.95
CA VAL A 46 9.39 2.66 -6.13
C VAL A 46 8.90 2.97 -4.71
N LEU A 47 7.81 3.74 -4.59
CA LEU A 47 7.22 4.08 -3.30
C LEU A 47 6.80 2.83 -2.51
N LEU A 48 6.17 1.87 -3.19
CA LEU A 48 5.71 0.63 -2.59
C LEU A 48 6.88 -0.26 -2.14
N SER A 49 7.98 -0.28 -2.92
CA SER A 49 9.21 -0.98 -2.56
C SER A 49 9.88 -0.36 -1.32
N VAL A 50 9.98 0.98 -1.27
CA VAL A 50 10.50 1.71 -0.11
C VAL A 50 9.63 1.44 1.12
N SER A 51 8.30 1.49 0.98
CA SER A 51 7.36 1.17 2.05
C SER A 51 7.57 -0.24 2.59
N ALA A 52 7.71 -1.25 1.70
CA ALA A 52 7.93 -2.64 2.09
C ALA A 52 9.22 -2.82 2.91
N ILE A 53 10.33 -2.18 2.48
CA ILE A 53 11.64 -2.24 3.16
C ILE A 53 11.57 -1.55 4.53
N VAL A 54 10.99 -0.34 4.59
CA VAL A 54 10.86 0.41 5.85
C VAL A 54 9.97 -0.34 6.83
N SER A 55 8.87 -0.94 6.36
CA SER A 55 7.98 -1.78 7.18
C SER A 55 8.71 -3.01 7.73
N ALA A 56 9.47 -3.73 6.90
CA ALA A 56 10.27 -4.87 7.34
C ALA A 56 11.32 -4.46 8.39
N PHE A 57 12.00 -3.34 8.18
CA PHE A 57 12.96 -2.79 9.15
C PHE A 57 12.28 -2.39 10.47
N CYS A 58 11.09 -1.78 10.42
CA CYS A 58 10.31 -1.46 11.60
C CYS A 58 9.85 -2.73 12.35
N CYS A 59 9.46 -3.78 11.64
CA CYS A 59 9.16 -5.09 12.23
C CYS A 59 10.37 -5.66 12.96
N TYR A 60 11.55 -5.63 12.33
CA TYR A 60 12.80 -6.08 12.94
C TYR A 60 13.13 -5.31 14.23
N LEU A 61 13.02 -3.98 14.20
CA LEU A 61 13.23 -3.15 15.39
C LEU A 61 12.22 -3.45 16.50
N CYS A 62 10.94 -3.62 16.17
CA CYS A 62 9.92 -4.03 17.14
C CYS A 62 10.24 -5.39 17.78
N ALA A 63 10.72 -6.35 16.99
CA ALA A 63 11.12 -7.67 17.49
C ALA A 63 12.33 -7.59 18.44
N ASN A 64 13.36 -6.82 18.07
CA ASN A 64 14.53 -6.62 18.92
C ASN A 64 14.18 -5.93 20.24
N LEU A 65 13.44 -4.82 20.18
CA LEU A 65 13.00 -4.14 21.40
C LEU A 65 12.08 -5.02 22.24
N ALA A 66 11.23 -5.84 21.63
CA ALA A 66 10.40 -6.78 22.37
C ALA A 66 11.26 -7.82 23.11
N ASN A 67 12.31 -8.35 22.50
CA ASN A 67 13.24 -9.28 23.15
C ASN A 67 13.99 -8.63 24.33
N ASP A 68 14.37 -7.36 24.20
CA ASP A 68 15.04 -6.63 25.27
C ASP A 68 14.09 -6.35 26.45
N VAL A 69 12.87 -5.90 26.17
CA VAL A 69 11.87 -5.55 27.19
C VAL A 69 11.20 -6.80 27.80
N GLY A 70 11.10 -7.89 27.05
CA GLY A 70 10.42 -9.12 27.46
C GLY A 70 10.97 -9.73 28.75
N LYS A 71 12.26 -9.51 29.04
CA LYS A 71 12.92 -9.94 30.28
C LYS A 71 12.32 -9.26 31.52
N TYR A 72 11.83 -8.03 31.36
CA TYR A 72 11.25 -7.23 32.45
C TYR A 72 9.72 -7.36 32.55
N ALA A 73 9.07 -7.99 31.56
CA ALA A 73 7.61 -8.07 31.50
C ALA A 73 6.98 -9.03 32.53
N TYR A 74 7.71 -10.05 32.99
CA TYR A 74 7.14 -11.13 33.80
C TYR A 74 7.72 -11.25 35.23
N HIS A 75 8.93 -10.73 35.48
CA HIS A 75 9.62 -10.91 36.78
C HIS A 75 10.37 -9.65 37.26
N ALA A 76 9.97 -8.45 36.85
CA ALA A 76 10.65 -7.24 37.30
C ALA A 76 10.10 -6.69 38.62
N THR A 77 10.99 -6.21 39.47
CA THR A 77 10.66 -5.41 40.66
C THR A 77 11.10 -3.97 40.44
N PRO A 78 10.30 -2.95 40.77
CA PRO A 78 8.98 -2.99 41.42
C PRO A 78 7.81 -3.36 40.47
N ALA A 79 6.68 -3.79 41.02
CA ALA A 79 5.51 -4.23 40.25
C ALA A 79 4.97 -3.18 39.25
N GLN A 80 5.07 -1.88 39.58
CA GLN A 80 4.70 -0.80 38.67
C GLN A 80 5.55 -0.80 37.38
N PHE A 81 6.86 -1.07 37.51
CA PHE A 81 7.76 -1.19 36.38
C PHE A 81 7.42 -2.44 35.55
N GLN A 82 7.14 -3.58 36.20
CA GLN A 82 6.70 -4.79 35.51
C GLN A 82 5.43 -4.56 34.67
N HIS A 83 4.41 -3.89 35.22
CA HIS A 83 3.19 -3.59 34.48
C HIS A 83 3.44 -2.68 33.28
N ALA A 84 4.28 -1.64 33.44
CA ALA A 84 4.67 -0.75 32.34
C ALA A 84 5.46 -1.50 31.26
N SER A 85 6.42 -2.35 31.65
CA SER A 85 7.20 -3.18 30.73
C SER A 85 6.32 -4.18 29.98
N ASN A 86 5.37 -4.84 30.66
CA ASN A 86 4.44 -5.77 30.02
C ASN A 86 3.52 -5.07 29.01
N TRP A 87 2.97 -3.90 29.37
CA TRP A 87 2.15 -3.11 28.45
C TRP A 87 2.94 -2.69 27.19
N TYR A 88 4.17 -2.22 27.37
CA TYR A 88 5.04 -1.84 26.26
C TYR A 88 5.46 -3.05 25.41
N PHE A 89 5.78 -4.18 26.04
CA PHE A 89 6.10 -5.44 25.36
C PHE A 89 4.96 -5.93 24.46
N GLN A 90 3.73 -5.93 24.96
CA GLN A 90 2.56 -6.31 24.16
C GLN A 90 2.37 -5.38 22.96
N ARG A 91 2.50 -4.06 23.17
CA ARG A 91 2.43 -3.09 22.07
C ARG A 91 3.50 -3.33 21.00
N LEU A 92 4.75 -3.56 21.39
CA LEU A 92 5.83 -3.85 20.45
C LEU A 92 5.54 -5.09 19.60
N ARG A 93 4.99 -6.15 20.19
CA ARG A 93 4.61 -7.36 19.43
C ARG A 93 3.48 -7.12 18.45
N ILE A 94 2.43 -6.40 18.86
CA ILE A 94 1.29 -6.05 17.99
C ILE A 94 1.77 -5.15 16.85
N SER A 95 2.57 -4.13 17.15
CA SER A 95 3.16 -3.24 16.13
C SER A 95 4.06 -4.01 15.17
N GLY A 96 4.89 -4.93 15.65
CA GLY A 96 5.71 -5.80 14.80
C GLY A 96 4.86 -6.62 13.82
N LEU A 97 3.77 -7.23 14.30
CA LEU A 97 2.81 -7.96 13.46
C LEU A 97 2.18 -7.07 12.38
N ILE A 98 1.77 -5.85 12.74
CA ILE A 98 1.19 -4.89 11.79
C ILE A 98 2.22 -4.52 10.71
N PHE A 99 3.46 -4.22 11.10
CA PHE A 99 4.53 -3.90 10.15
C PHE A 99 4.88 -5.08 9.24
N ALA A 100 4.84 -6.32 9.76
CA ALA A 100 5.03 -7.52 8.95
C ALA A 100 3.92 -7.67 7.90
N LEU A 101 2.66 -7.50 8.30
CA LEU A 101 1.52 -7.56 7.39
C LEU A 101 1.59 -6.48 6.31
N GLU A 102 1.94 -5.24 6.67
CA GLU A 102 2.11 -4.12 5.73
C GLU A 102 3.20 -4.42 4.69
N SER A 103 4.34 -4.98 5.14
CA SER A 103 5.44 -5.37 4.26
C SER A 103 5.03 -6.45 3.28
N VAL A 104 4.35 -7.50 3.76
CA VAL A 104 3.83 -8.59 2.91
C VAL A 104 2.78 -8.07 1.92
N LEU A 105 1.85 -7.22 2.35
CA LEU A 105 0.83 -6.67 1.48
C LEU A 105 1.44 -5.79 0.38
N SER A 106 2.43 -4.96 0.72
CA SER A 106 3.16 -4.13 -0.25
C SER A 106 3.89 -5.00 -1.28
N LEU A 107 4.54 -6.09 -0.84
CA LEU A 107 5.18 -7.07 -1.72
C LEU A 107 4.17 -7.80 -2.60
N LEU A 108 3.01 -8.19 -2.08
CA LEU A 108 1.95 -8.82 -2.86
C LEU A 108 1.43 -7.89 -3.95
N VAL A 109 1.21 -6.61 -3.64
CA VAL A 109 0.80 -5.62 -4.63
C VAL A 109 1.89 -5.44 -5.70
N LEU A 110 3.17 -5.42 -5.33
CA LEU A 110 4.28 -5.41 -6.30
C LEU A 110 4.25 -6.64 -7.23
N CYS A 111 4.11 -7.84 -6.64
CA CYS A 111 4.07 -9.10 -7.39
C CYS A 111 2.88 -9.18 -8.35
N VAL A 112 1.70 -8.76 -7.91
CA VAL A 112 0.46 -8.87 -8.68
C VAL A 112 0.35 -7.79 -9.76
N LEU A 113 0.67 -6.52 -9.44
CA LEU A 113 0.51 -5.42 -10.40
C LEU A 113 1.68 -5.31 -11.40
N TYR A 114 2.92 -5.57 -10.96
CA TYR A 114 4.11 -5.19 -11.73
C TYR A 114 4.91 -6.38 -12.26
N LEU A 115 4.89 -7.52 -11.57
CA LEU A 115 5.61 -8.75 -11.99
C LEU A 115 4.74 -9.71 -12.82
N GLY A 116 3.51 -9.31 -13.17
CA GLY A 116 2.74 -9.97 -14.23
C GLY A 116 2.10 -11.30 -13.85
N ILE A 117 1.89 -11.59 -12.56
CA ILE A 117 0.93 -12.63 -12.17
C ILE A 117 -0.45 -12.10 -12.56
N GLN A 118 -0.97 -12.57 -13.70
CA GLN A 118 -2.20 -12.14 -14.40
C GLN A 118 -3.46 -12.28 -13.52
N CYS A 119 -3.56 -11.54 -12.43
CA CYS A 119 -4.84 -11.16 -11.89
C CYS A 119 -5.40 -10.13 -12.87
N ARG A 120 -6.51 -10.52 -13.48
CA ARG A 120 -7.36 -9.90 -14.50
C ARG A 120 -7.83 -8.45 -14.20
N TYR A 121 -7.02 -7.64 -13.54
CA TYR A 121 -7.23 -6.22 -13.34
C TYR A 121 -6.69 -5.50 -14.56
N ARG A 122 -7.58 -4.77 -15.25
CA ARG A 122 -7.22 -3.83 -16.31
C ARG A 122 -6.16 -2.87 -15.76
N THR A 123 -4.89 -3.10 -16.08
CA THR A 123 -3.85 -2.07 -15.97
C THR A 123 -4.29 -0.84 -16.75
N PHE A 124 -3.85 0.36 -16.35
CA PHE A 124 -4.17 1.63 -17.02
C PHE A 124 -3.95 1.62 -18.56
N ALA A 125 -3.14 0.69 -19.07
CA ALA A 125 -3.02 0.36 -20.49
C ALA A 125 -4.32 -0.11 -21.20
N GLN A 126 -5.38 -0.43 -20.45
CA GLN A 126 -6.68 -0.88 -20.96
C GLN A 126 -7.82 0.12 -20.65
N VAL A 127 -7.50 1.35 -20.23
CA VAL A 127 -8.48 2.45 -20.27
C VAL A 127 -8.68 2.77 -21.75
N PRO A 128 -9.87 2.51 -22.33
CA PRO A 128 -10.11 2.87 -23.72
C PRO A 128 -9.98 4.39 -23.84
N THR A 129 -9.01 4.87 -24.60
CA THR A 129 -9.02 6.23 -25.17
C THR A 129 -10.13 6.32 -26.21
N LYS A 130 -11.38 6.06 -25.81
CA LYS A 130 -12.54 6.28 -26.65
C LYS A 130 -13.20 7.57 -26.24
N SER A 131 -12.72 8.66 -26.83
CA SER A 131 -13.42 9.93 -26.92
C SER A 131 -14.58 9.87 -27.95
N VAL A 132 -15.32 8.76 -28.02
CA VAL A 132 -16.49 8.60 -28.90
C VAL A 132 -17.49 7.66 -28.24
N PRO A 133 -18.77 8.06 -28.07
CA PRO A 133 -19.80 7.14 -27.63
C PRO A 133 -20.06 6.11 -28.74
N ASP A 134 -19.59 4.89 -28.51
CA ASP A 134 -19.77 3.71 -29.38
C ASP A 134 -21.23 3.26 -29.58
N ILE A 135 -22.18 4.01 -29.04
CA ILE A 135 -23.61 3.71 -29.15
C ILE A 135 -24.16 4.15 -30.52
N ILE A 136 -23.45 5.02 -31.27
CA ILE A 136 -23.98 5.58 -32.52
C ILE A 136 -23.42 4.86 -33.78
N GLN A 137 -22.21 4.30 -33.74
CA GLN A 137 -21.57 3.77 -34.96
C GLN A 137 -22.07 2.37 -35.37
N LYS A 138 -22.76 1.64 -34.47
CA LYS A 138 -23.39 0.35 -34.81
C LYS A 138 -24.79 0.49 -35.42
N THR A 139 -25.37 1.68 -35.43
CA THR A 139 -26.73 1.88 -35.97
C THR A 139 -26.73 2.27 -37.45
N THR A 140 -25.62 2.81 -37.98
CA THR A 140 -25.55 3.27 -39.38
C THR A 140 -25.12 2.20 -40.39
N THR A 141 -24.72 1.01 -39.96
CA THR A 141 -24.34 -0.10 -40.87
C THR A 141 -25.40 -1.20 -41.00
N PHE A 142 -26.57 -1.04 -40.35
CA PHE A 142 -27.74 -1.92 -40.54
C PHE A 142 -28.80 -1.34 -41.50
N PHE A 143 -28.60 -0.12 -42.01
CA PHE A 143 -29.54 0.55 -42.93
C PHE A 143 -28.83 1.07 -44.20
N GLN A 144 -27.98 0.25 -44.81
CA GLN A 144 -27.55 0.45 -46.19
C GLN A 144 -27.57 -0.86 -46.95
#